data_AF-A0A6C0LA83-F1
#
_entry.id   AF-A0A6C0LA83-F1
#
_cell.length_a   1.000
_cell.length_b   1.000
_cell.length_c   1.000
_cell.angle_alpha   90.00
_cell.angle_beta   90.00
_cell.angle_gamma   90.00
#
_symmetry.space_group_name_H-M   'P 1'
#
loop_
_entity.id
_entity.type
_entity.pdbx_description
1 polymer ?
#
loop_
_entity_poly.entity_id
_entity_poly.type
_entity_poly.pdbx_seq_one_letter_code
_entity_poly.pdbx_strand_id
1 'polypeptide(L)'
;MSQQEYNITIEEIEIVAKSIDVKKADCDGRIDSAIKETPFLNEMKRILLKKHPEWDIVISPSRASCDIMVNSIRINLKLTDCKSSDNCVNKPSIYYSITGLTTYPYSSNWNEFLDRLLEAKTANQIKKHRYKPTEYHYLVKNKLTGDVLLKSIFDIHNYVSNASNDLQINWKNEFAHSEYHTEDVDYRGKVESLLVCIQKSVKEMIERTRRFAEADMSSLLI
;
A
#
# COMPACT_ATOMS: atom_id res chain seq x y z
N MET A 1 12.69 16.96 -0.19
CA MET A 1 12.20 16.83 -1.57
C MET A 1 11.15 17.90 -1.84
N SER A 2 11.29 18.70 -2.88
CA SER A 2 10.27 19.65 -3.32
C SER A 2 9.09 18.94 -3.99
N GLN A 3 7.95 19.63 -4.17
CA GLN A 3 6.81 19.07 -4.90
C GLN A 3 7.16 18.76 -6.37
N GLN A 4 8.00 19.58 -6.98
CA GLN A 4 8.47 19.38 -8.35
C GLN A 4 9.34 18.12 -8.47
N GLU A 5 10.30 17.94 -7.56
CA GLU A 5 11.15 16.74 -7.51
C GLU A 5 10.29 15.47 -7.31
N TYR A 6 9.27 15.55 -6.44
CA TYR A 6 8.34 14.46 -6.24
C TYR A 6 7.57 14.11 -7.51
N ASN A 7 7.00 15.10 -8.20
CA ASN A 7 6.22 14.85 -9.42
C ASN A 7 7.09 14.19 -10.50
N ILE A 8 8.31 14.70 -10.72
CA ILE A 8 9.28 14.11 -11.66
C ILE A 8 9.62 12.67 -11.26
N THR A 9 9.85 12.43 -9.97
CA THR A 9 10.19 11.10 -9.47
C THR A 9 9.06 10.10 -9.71
N ILE A 10 7.81 10.47 -9.40
CA ILE A 10 6.63 9.62 -9.61
C ILE A 10 6.42 9.33 -11.10
N GLU A 11 6.50 10.35 -11.96
CA GLU A 11 6.32 10.20 -13.41
C GLU A 11 7.33 9.24 -14.03
N GLU A 12 8.62 9.39 -13.72
CA GLU A 12 9.66 8.48 -14.24
C GLU A 12 9.52 7.06 -13.70
N ILE A 13 9.10 6.88 -12.44
CA ILE A 13 8.80 5.55 -11.90
C ILE A 13 7.69 4.90 -12.70
N GLU A 14 6.59 5.61 -12.98
CA GLU A 14 5.48 5.08 -13.78
C GLU A 14 5.93 4.72 -15.20
N ILE A 15 6.68 5.60 -15.87
CA ILE A 15 7.22 5.37 -17.22
C ILE A 15 8.10 4.12 -17.24
N VAL A 16 9.05 4.00 -16.31
CA VAL A 16 9.96 2.85 -16.25
C VAL A 16 9.19 1.58 -15.91
N ALA A 17 8.33 1.60 -14.89
CA ALA A 17 7.50 0.44 -14.53
C ALA A 17 6.60 -0.01 -15.69
N LYS A 18 6.12 0.91 -16.52
CA LYS A 18 5.34 0.59 -17.71
C LYS A 18 6.19 -0.13 -18.76
N SER A 19 7.45 0.29 -18.93
CA SER A 19 8.39 -0.31 -19.90
C SER A 19 8.88 -1.73 -19.55
N ILE A 20 8.72 -2.16 -18.28
CA ILE A 20 9.12 -3.50 -17.85
C ILE A 20 8.01 -4.49 -18.21
N ASP A 21 8.34 -5.43 -19.08
CA ASP A 21 7.46 -6.52 -19.51
C ASP A 21 7.26 -7.53 -18.38
N VAL A 22 6.03 -7.99 -18.21
CA VAL A 22 5.61 -9.02 -17.24
C VAL A 22 4.96 -10.17 -18.01
N LYS A 23 5.65 -10.69 -19.03
CA LYS A 23 5.06 -11.70 -19.93
C LYS A 23 4.64 -12.97 -19.17
N LYS A 24 3.49 -13.54 -19.56
CA LYS A 24 3.09 -14.91 -19.21
C LYS A 24 4.05 -15.90 -19.86
N ALA A 25 4.50 -16.91 -19.13
CA ALA A 25 5.01 -18.12 -19.75
C ALA A 25 3.82 -18.89 -20.32
N ASP A 26 3.75 -19.01 -21.65
CA ASP A 26 2.76 -19.83 -22.34
C ASP A 26 3.12 -21.31 -22.17
N CYS A 27 2.62 -21.96 -21.12
CA CYS A 27 2.41 -23.41 -21.06
C CYS A 27 1.50 -23.77 -19.87
N ASP A 28 0.40 -24.46 -20.19
CA ASP A 28 -0.39 -25.29 -19.28
C ASP A 28 -1.25 -24.59 -18.20
N GLY A 29 -2.30 -23.87 -18.61
CA GLY A 29 -3.57 -23.68 -17.86
C GLY A 29 -3.53 -23.11 -16.42
N ARG A 30 -2.35 -22.88 -15.89
CA ARG A 30 -1.98 -22.38 -14.57
C ARG A 30 -1.13 -21.15 -14.83
N ILE A 31 -1.52 -20.03 -14.24
CA ILE A 31 -0.82 -18.76 -14.42
C ILE A 31 0.49 -18.87 -13.64
N ASP A 32 1.57 -19.30 -14.30
CA ASP A 32 2.86 -19.22 -13.66
C ASP A 32 3.33 -17.77 -13.61
N SER A 33 3.38 -17.30 -12.37
CA SER A 33 4.22 -16.31 -11.69
C SER A 33 5.51 -15.75 -12.35
N ALA A 34 5.58 -15.59 -13.67
CA ALA A 34 6.85 -15.43 -14.41
C ALA A 34 7.70 -14.19 -14.07
N ILE A 35 7.15 -13.17 -13.41
CA ILE A 35 7.96 -12.17 -12.69
C ILE A 35 7.49 -12.10 -11.25
N LYS A 36 8.40 -12.49 -10.36
CA LYS A 36 8.31 -12.21 -8.92
C LYS A 36 8.67 -10.74 -8.69
N GLU A 37 8.22 -10.19 -7.57
CA GLU A 37 8.45 -8.78 -7.21
C GLU A 37 9.94 -8.40 -7.25
N THR A 38 10.84 -9.26 -6.76
CA THR A 38 12.28 -8.96 -6.71
C THR A 38 12.92 -8.72 -8.09
N PRO A 39 12.79 -9.61 -9.10
CA PRO A 39 13.24 -9.31 -10.46
C PRO A 39 12.71 -7.99 -11.03
N PHE A 40 11.41 -7.69 -10.82
CA PHE A 40 10.81 -6.44 -11.28
C PHE A 40 11.49 -5.21 -10.65
N LEU A 41 11.65 -5.23 -9.33
CA LEU A 41 12.27 -4.12 -8.59
C LEU A 41 13.73 -3.93 -8.98
N ASN A 42 14.48 -5.00 -9.18
CA ASN A 42 15.87 -4.94 -9.64
C ASN A 42 15.98 -4.30 -11.03
N GLU A 43 15.11 -4.69 -11.95
CA GLU A 43 15.10 -4.13 -13.31
C GLU A 43 14.70 -2.65 -13.31
N MET A 44 13.68 -2.29 -12.52
CA MET A 44 13.26 -0.89 -12.33
C MET A 44 14.40 -0.05 -11.77
N LYS A 45 15.07 -0.51 -10.71
CA LYS A 45 16.25 0.15 -10.13
C LYS A 45 17.35 0.34 -11.18
N ARG A 46 17.65 -0.70 -11.96
CA ARG A 46 18.69 -0.66 -13.01
C ARG A 46 18.38 0.40 -14.08
N ILE A 47 17.14 0.46 -14.58
CA ILE A 47 16.74 1.42 -15.61
C ILE A 47 16.72 2.84 -15.04
N LEU A 48 16.17 3.04 -13.83
CA LEU A 48 16.13 4.35 -13.19
C LEU A 48 17.54 4.90 -12.94
N LEU A 49 18.46 4.10 -12.37
CA LEU A 49 19.84 4.54 -12.15
C LEU A 49 20.64 4.77 -13.45
N LYS A 50 20.25 4.12 -14.56
CA LYS A 50 20.86 4.41 -15.87
C LYS A 50 20.47 5.81 -16.37
N LYS A 51 19.24 6.26 -16.10
CA LYS A 51 18.73 7.58 -16.50
C LYS A 51 19.09 8.68 -15.50
N HIS A 52 19.07 8.33 -14.21
CA HIS A 52 19.26 9.22 -13.06
C HIS A 52 20.29 8.63 -12.09
N PRO A 53 21.59 8.69 -12.43
CA PRO A 53 22.66 8.08 -11.62
C PRO A 53 22.76 8.61 -10.19
N GLU A 54 22.23 9.82 -9.94
CA GLU A 54 22.24 10.50 -8.64
C GLU A 54 21.10 10.10 -7.71
N TRP A 55 20.10 9.33 -8.18
CA TRP A 55 18.96 8.96 -7.36
C TRP A 55 19.32 7.94 -6.28
N ASP A 56 18.73 8.12 -5.10
CA ASP A 56 18.83 7.16 -4.00
C ASP A 56 17.73 6.10 -4.16
N ILE A 57 18.12 4.86 -4.51
CA ILE A 57 17.19 3.75 -4.76
C ILE A 57 17.55 2.54 -3.91
N VAL A 58 16.69 2.21 -2.95
CA VAL A 58 16.90 1.12 -1.99
C VAL A 58 15.76 0.11 -2.10
N ILE A 59 16.06 -1.11 -2.53
CA ILE A 59 15.13 -2.24 -2.44
C ILE A 59 15.17 -2.74 -1.00
N SER A 60 14.01 -2.78 -0.38
CA SER A 60 13.88 -3.12 1.03
C SER A 60 13.93 -4.64 1.24
N PRO A 61 14.37 -5.12 2.42
CA PRO A 61 14.33 -6.54 2.74
C PRO A 61 12.89 -7.04 2.83
N SER A 62 12.71 -8.36 2.74
CA SER A 62 11.40 -8.99 2.89
C SER A 62 10.69 -8.53 4.17
N ARG A 63 9.39 -8.26 4.02
CA ARG A 63 8.47 -7.82 5.07
C ARG A 63 8.74 -6.40 5.62
N ALA A 64 9.65 -5.60 5.06
CA ALA A 64 9.83 -4.20 5.46
C ALA A 64 8.56 -3.34 5.29
N SER A 65 8.61 -2.06 5.69
CA SER A 65 7.46 -1.14 5.57
C SER A 65 7.07 -0.84 4.11
N CYS A 66 7.98 -1.04 3.16
CA CYS A 66 7.79 -0.86 1.72
C CYS A 66 8.70 -1.85 0.99
N ASP A 67 8.53 -2.00 -0.32
CA ASP A 67 9.36 -2.91 -1.13
C ASP A 67 10.55 -2.18 -1.75
N ILE A 68 10.37 -0.90 -2.08
CA ILE A 68 11.42 -0.03 -2.60
C ILE A 68 11.24 1.40 -2.09
N MET A 69 12.36 2.08 -1.87
CA MET A 69 12.41 3.52 -1.65
C MET A 69 13.13 4.18 -2.82
N VAL A 70 12.57 5.26 -3.36
CA VAL A 70 13.17 6.07 -4.42
C VAL A 70 13.17 7.53 -3.97
N ASN A 71 14.36 8.12 -3.77
CA ASN A 71 14.53 9.48 -3.25
C ASN A 71 13.70 9.73 -1.96
N SER A 72 13.68 8.74 -1.06
CA SER A 72 12.86 8.69 0.18
C SER A 72 11.34 8.43 0.01
N ILE A 73 10.81 8.34 -1.21
CA ILE A 73 9.41 7.95 -1.45
C ILE A 73 9.26 6.45 -1.19
N ARG A 74 8.32 6.06 -0.32
CA ARG A 74 8.09 4.67 0.07
C ARG A 74 7.05 4.01 -0.81
N ILE A 75 7.44 2.95 -1.51
CA ILE A 75 6.60 2.30 -2.53
C ILE A 75 6.44 0.82 -2.23
N ASN A 76 5.21 0.34 -2.28
CA ASN A 76 4.88 -1.08 -2.26
C ASN A 76 4.41 -1.52 -3.65
N LEU A 77 5.04 -2.57 -4.17
CA LEU A 77 4.75 -3.13 -5.45
C LEU A 77 3.58 -4.12 -5.32
N LYS A 78 2.63 -4.04 -6.25
CA LYS A 78 1.59 -5.04 -6.44
C LYS A 78 1.60 -5.53 -7.88
N LEU A 79 1.94 -6.81 -8.06
CA LEU A 79 1.86 -7.50 -9.36
C LEU A 79 0.57 -8.33 -9.44
N THR A 80 -0.50 -7.72 -9.93
CA THR A 80 -1.87 -8.28 -9.84
C THR A 80 -2.45 -8.60 -11.21
N ASP A 81 -3.41 -9.52 -11.28
CA ASP A 81 -4.23 -9.75 -12.47
C ASP A 81 -5.58 -9.01 -12.40
N CYS A 82 -5.77 -8.19 -11.36
CA CYS A 82 -6.96 -7.38 -11.11
C CYS A 82 -8.27 -8.18 -10.99
N LYS A 83 -8.24 -9.48 -10.66
CA LYS A 83 -9.45 -10.29 -10.50
C LYS A 83 -10.09 -10.18 -9.11
N SER A 84 -9.27 -10.03 -8.08
CA SER A 84 -9.69 -9.92 -6.69
C SER A 84 -9.10 -8.68 -6.03
N SER A 85 -9.68 -8.29 -4.91
CA SER A 85 -9.06 -7.27 -4.06
C SER A 85 -7.81 -7.84 -3.38
N ASP A 86 -6.77 -7.02 -3.28
CA ASP A 86 -5.52 -7.41 -2.63
C ASP A 86 -5.43 -6.86 -1.21
N ASN A 87 -4.75 -7.58 -0.33
CA ASN A 87 -4.44 -7.13 1.03
C ASN A 87 -3.41 -6.00 0.99
N CYS A 88 -3.74 -4.89 1.65
CA CYS A 88 -2.96 -3.65 1.54
C CYS A 88 -2.61 -3.02 2.90
N VAL A 89 -2.92 -3.66 4.02
CA VAL A 89 -2.58 -3.09 5.33
C VAL A 89 -1.07 -3.10 5.58
N ASN A 90 -0.52 -1.95 5.97
CA ASN A 90 0.84 -1.83 6.50
C ASN A 90 0.85 -0.75 7.60
N LYS A 91 0.78 -1.18 8.87
CA LYS A 91 0.68 -0.27 10.03
C LYS A 91 1.81 0.77 10.09
N PRO A 92 3.11 0.40 9.98
CA PRO A 92 4.19 1.39 9.94
C PRO A 92 4.04 2.43 8.83
N SER A 93 3.63 2.01 7.63
CA SER A 93 3.51 2.91 6.48
C SER A 93 2.29 3.82 6.57
N ILE A 94 1.17 3.33 7.11
CA ILE A 94 -0.01 4.17 7.41
C ILE A 94 0.37 5.23 8.45
N TYR A 95 1.03 4.82 9.54
CA TYR A 95 1.48 5.75 10.58
C TYR A 95 2.43 6.81 10.02
N TYR A 96 3.43 6.42 9.24
CA TYR A 96 4.34 7.33 8.55
C TYR A 96 3.59 8.29 7.61
N SER A 97 2.59 7.79 6.89
CA SER A 97 1.78 8.63 5.98
C SER A 97 0.99 9.71 6.72
N ILE A 98 0.55 9.44 7.96
CA ILE A 98 -0.23 10.37 8.79
C ILE A 98 0.68 11.33 9.58
N THR A 99 1.87 10.90 9.99
CA THR A 99 2.73 11.65 10.93
C THR A 99 4.04 12.15 10.34
N GLY A 100 4.55 11.47 9.31
CA GLY A 100 5.91 11.68 8.77
C GLY A 100 7.00 11.03 9.62
N LEU A 101 6.64 10.35 10.71
CA LEU A 101 7.58 9.76 11.66
C LEU A 101 7.93 8.33 11.28
N THR A 102 9.22 8.01 11.36
CA THR A 102 9.76 6.67 11.02
C THR A 102 10.00 5.79 12.24
N THR A 103 9.61 6.25 13.43
CA THR A 103 9.87 5.59 14.72
C THR A 103 8.87 4.47 15.07
N TYR A 104 7.98 4.12 14.14
CA TYR A 104 6.96 3.11 14.39
C TYR A 104 7.57 1.70 14.49
N PRO A 105 7.20 0.91 15.52
CA PRO A 105 7.77 -0.42 15.73
C PRO A 105 7.30 -1.43 14.68
N TYR A 106 8.21 -2.32 14.31
CA TYR A 106 7.99 -3.26 13.22
C TYR A 106 6.92 -4.33 13.52
N SER A 107 6.92 -4.87 14.74
CA SER A 107 5.89 -5.80 15.22
C SER A 107 4.96 -5.06 16.16
N SER A 108 3.71 -4.87 15.74
CA SER A 108 2.70 -4.19 16.56
C SER A 108 1.31 -4.75 16.34
N ASN A 109 0.49 -4.69 17.38
CA ASN A 109 -0.94 -4.98 17.31
C ASN A 109 -1.76 -3.68 17.11
N TRP A 110 -3.09 -3.80 17.01
CA TRP A 110 -3.95 -2.65 16.79
C TRP A 110 -4.04 -1.68 17.98
N ASN A 111 -3.83 -2.15 19.21
CA ASN A 111 -3.78 -1.28 20.38
C ASN A 111 -2.53 -0.42 20.36
N GLU A 112 -1.37 -1.01 20.06
CA GLU A 112 -0.12 -0.24 19.91
C GLU A 112 -0.22 0.77 18.78
N PHE A 113 -0.85 0.42 17.65
CA PHE A 113 -1.11 1.39 16.57
C PHE A 113 -1.95 2.58 17.06
N LEU A 114 -3.01 2.32 17.84
CA LEU A 114 -3.85 3.36 18.44
C LEU A 114 -3.05 4.23 19.41
N ASP A 115 -2.27 3.62 20.31
CA ASP A 115 -1.45 4.33 21.29
C ASP A 115 -0.45 5.26 20.60
N ARG A 116 0.23 4.79 19.55
CA ARG A 116 1.15 5.64 18.76
C ARG A 116 0.44 6.81 18.09
N LEU A 117 -0.78 6.62 17.56
CA LEU A 117 -1.56 7.73 17.01
C LEU A 117 -1.98 8.74 18.09
N LEU A 118 -2.33 8.27 19.29
CA LEU A 118 -2.67 9.14 20.42
C LEU A 118 -1.45 9.92 20.93
N GLU A 119 -0.29 9.28 21.02
CA GLU A 119 1.00 9.93 21.32
C GLU A 119 1.31 11.02 20.30
N ALA A 120 1.28 10.69 19.01
CA ALA A 120 1.53 11.64 17.93
C ALA A 120 0.53 12.80 17.93
N LYS A 121 -0.75 12.53 18.22
CA LYS A 121 -1.78 13.57 18.37
C LYS A 121 -1.46 14.51 19.54
N THR A 122 -1.12 13.95 20.71
CA THR A 122 -0.78 14.70 21.93
C THR A 122 0.46 15.57 21.72
N ALA A 123 1.45 15.06 21.01
CA ALA A 123 2.66 15.78 20.63
C ALA A 123 2.47 16.73 19.42
N ASN A 124 1.25 16.86 18.87
CA ASN A 124 0.93 17.68 17.69
C ASN A 124 1.80 17.32 16.45
N GLN A 125 2.06 16.03 16.26
CA GLN A 125 2.84 15.45 15.15
C GLN A 125 1.97 14.86 14.02
N ILE A 126 0.64 14.89 14.15
CA ILE A 126 -0.27 14.53 13.06
C ILE A 126 -0.20 15.62 11.98
N LYS A 127 0.02 15.24 10.72
CA LYS A 127 0.10 16.18 9.60
C LYS A 127 -1.21 16.97 9.48
N LYS A 128 -1.10 18.30 9.55
CA LYS A 128 -2.25 19.20 9.38
C LYS A 128 -2.59 19.46 7.92
N HIS A 129 -1.56 19.41 7.07
CA HIS A 129 -1.61 19.61 5.63
C HIS A 129 -0.98 18.39 4.95
N ARG A 130 -1.46 18.10 3.75
CA ARG A 130 -0.96 17.00 2.95
C ARG A 130 0.48 17.28 2.51
N TYR A 131 1.32 16.24 2.55
CA TYR A 131 2.68 16.32 2.00
C TYR A 131 3.05 14.97 1.38
N LYS A 132 2.74 14.84 0.10
CA LYS A 132 2.83 13.59 -0.68
C LYS A 132 4.19 12.87 -0.61
N PRO A 133 5.35 13.55 -0.57
CA PRO A 133 6.65 12.86 -0.46
C PRO A 133 6.82 11.99 0.79
N THR A 134 5.99 12.22 1.81
CA THR A 134 6.01 11.46 3.07
C THR A 134 4.80 10.55 3.23
N GLU A 135 4.13 10.23 2.12
CA GLU A 135 3.05 9.26 2.06
C GLU A 135 3.59 7.92 1.59
N TYR A 136 2.82 6.87 1.85
CA TYR A 136 3.06 5.54 1.33
C TYR A 136 2.35 5.39 -0.01
N HIS A 137 3.03 4.81 -0.98
CA HIS A 137 2.52 4.65 -2.34
C HIS A 137 2.41 3.19 -2.73
N TYR A 138 1.43 2.91 -3.59
CA TYR A 138 1.29 1.64 -4.26
C TYR A 138 1.70 1.81 -5.72
N LEU A 139 2.70 1.04 -6.15
CA LEU A 139 3.01 0.84 -7.56
C LEU A 139 2.34 -0.46 -8.00
N VAL A 140 1.31 -0.36 -8.80
CA VAL A 140 0.50 -1.51 -9.21
C VAL A 140 0.71 -1.74 -10.69
N LYS A 141 1.11 -2.97 -11.06
CA LYS A 141 1.26 -3.41 -12.44
C LYS A 141 0.23 -4.49 -12.73
N ASN A 142 -0.65 -4.22 -13.69
CA ASN A 142 -1.58 -5.21 -14.19
C ASN A 142 -0.83 -6.19 -15.11
N LYS A 143 -0.72 -7.44 -14.69
CA LYS A 143 -0.02 -8.50 -15.43
C LYS A 143 -0.71 -8.89 -16.74
N LEU A 144 -2.00 -8.55 -16.90
CA LEU A 144 -2.76 -8.90 -18.09
C LEU A 144 -2.67 -7.83 -19.18
N THR A 145 -2.73 -6.56 -18.79
CA THR A 145 -2.74 -5.43 -19.75
C THR A 145 -1.38 -4.75 -19.87
N GLY A 146 -0.50 -4.93 -18.89
CA GLY A 146 0.75 -4.19 -18.78
C GLY A 146 0.58 -2.77 -18.22
N ASP A 147 -0.64 -2.36 -17.87
CA ASP A 147 -0.89 -1.04 -17.31
C ASP A 147 -0.28 -0.87 -15.93
N VAL A 148 0.08 0.37 -15.62
CA VAL A 148 0.68 0.78 -14.35
C VAL A 148 -0.17 1.85 -13.69
N LEU A 149 -0.24 1.79 -12.37
CA LEU A 149 -0.85 2.80 -11.52
C LEU A 149 0.07 3.08 -10.35
N LEU A 150 0.49 4.34 -10.14
CA LEU A 150 1.21 4.76 -8.94
C LEU A 150 0.35 5.74 -8.14
N LYS A 151 -0.21 5.27 -7.03
CA LYS A 151 -1.09 6.08 -6.17
C LYS A 151 -0.57 6.16 -4.76
N SER A 152 -0.69 7.34 -4.14
CA SER A 152 -0.60 7.45 -2.69
C SER A 152 -1.72 6.65 -2.03
N ILE A 153 -1.49 6.15 -0.81
CA ILE A 153 -2.53 5.54 0.02
C ILE A 153 -3.75 6.47 0.18
N PHE A 154 -3.57 7.79 0.15
CA PHE A 154 -4.66 8.75 0.23
C PHE A 154 -5.28 9.09 -1.13
N ASP A 155 -4.74 8.62 -2.25
CA ASP A 155 -5.35 8.76 -3.58
C ASP A 155 -6.06 7.47 -4.03
N ILE A 156 -6.28 6.51 -3.13
CA ILE A 156 -7.11 5.34 -3.39
C ILE A 156 -8.58 5.76 -3.44
N HIS A 157 -9.29 5.46 -4.51
CA HIS A 157 -10.69 5.84 -4.67
C HIS A 157 -11.57 5.17 -3.60
N ASN A 158 -11.47 3.84 -3.45
CA ASN A 158 -12.30 3.10 -2.51
C ASN A 158 -11.50 2.13 -1.62
N TYR A 159 -11.59 2.31 -0.30
CA TYR A 159 -11.06 1.36 0.68
C TYR A 159 -12.08 0.27 0.97
N VAL A 160 -11.64 -0.99 0.99
CA VAL A 160 -12.50 -2.14 1.29
C VAL A 160 -12.10 -2.74 2.64
N SER A 161 -13.06 -2.85 3.55
CA SER A 161 -12.85 -3.53 4.83
C SER A 161 -12.76 -5.04 4.64
N ASN A 162 -11.83 -5.69 5.36
CA ASN A 162 -11.68 -7.14 5.36
C ASN A 162 -11.32 -7.62 6.76
N ALA A 163 -12.22 -8.33 7.43
CA ALA A 163 -12.02 -8.84 8.79
C ALA A 163 -10.81 -9.78 8.97
N SER A 164 -10.24 -10.34 7.91
CA SER A 164 -9.08 -11.23 7.98
C SER A 164 -7.75 -10.51 7.74
N ASN A 165 -7.75 -9.37 7.04
CA ASN A 165 -6.51 -8.67 6.61
C ASN A 165 -6.58 -7.14 6.74
N ASP A 166 -7.56 -6.63 7.48
CA ASP A 166 -7.80 -5.24 7.87
C ASP A 166 -8.13 -4.23 6.74
N LEU A 167 -7.43 -4.28 5.62
CA LEU A 167 -7.62 -3.37 4.48
C LEU A 167 -7.37 -4.10 3.17
N GLN A 168 -8.31 -3.96 2.25
CA GLN A 168 -8.18 -4.40 0.88
C GLN A 168 -8.43 -3.27 -0.11
N ILE A 169 -7.84 -3.40 -1.29
CA ILE A 169 -8.05 -2.48 -2.40
C ILE A 169 -8.41 -3.29 -3.65
N ASN A 170 -9.45 -2.86 -4.35
CA ASN A 170 -9.85 -3.43 -5.64
C ASN A 170 -9.11 -2.68 -6.75
N TRP A 171 -7.97 -3.22 -7.18
CA TRP A 171 -7.15 -2.57 -8.20
C TRP A 171 -7.85 -2.40 -9.55
N LYS A 172 -8.76 -3.31 -9.94
CA LYS A 172 -9.57 -3.13 -11.15
C LYS A 172 -10.37 -1.83 -11.10
N ASN A 173 -10.99 -1.56 -9.96
CA ASN A 173 -11.72 -0.32 -9.75
C ASN A 173 -10.78 0.90 -9.73
N GLU A 174 -9.61 0.77 -9.12
CA GLU A 174 -8.63 1.85 -9.07
C GLU A 174 -8.03 2.20 -10.43
N PHE A 175 -7.84 1.22 -11.31
CA PHE A 175 -7.46 1.44 -12.72
C PHE A 175 -8.58 2.13 -13.50
N ALA A 176 -9.85 1.78 -13.23
CA ALA A 176 -10.99 2.45 -13.87
C ALA A 176 -11.21 3.90 -13.41
N HIS A 177 -10.59 4.29 -12.28
CA HIS A 177 -10.61 5.65 -11.73
C HIS A 177 -9.16 6.13 -11.54
N SER A 178 -8.31 5.91 -12.55
CA SER A 178 -6.87 6.22 -12.48
C SER A 178 -6.59 7.69 -12.18
N GLU A 179 -7.47 8.58 -12.64
CA GLU A 179 -7.45 10.03 -12.50
C GLU A 179 -7.91 10.54 -11.12
N TYR A 180 -8.53 9.66 -10.32
CA TYR A 180 -8.96 10.02 -8.98
C TYR A 180 -7.76 10.38 -8.11
N HIS A 181 -7.85 11.54 -7.46
CA HIS A 181 -6.92 12.00 -6.45
C HIS A 181 -7.70 12.73 -5.36
N THR A 182 -7.15 12.74 -4.16
CA THR A 182 -7.71 13.49 -3.04
C THR A 182 -7.13 14.91 -3.05
N GLU A 183 -8.01 15.90 -3.12
CA GLU A 183 -7.61 17.30 -2.98
C GLU A 183 -7.07 17.58 -1.58
N ASP A 184 -6.15 18.56 -1.47
CA ASP A 184 -5.50 18.88 -0.19
C ASP A 184 -6.50 19.31 0.89
N VAL A 185 -7.62 19.94 0.48
CA VAL A 185 -8.72 20.32 1.38
C VAL A 185 -9.44 19.12 1.99
N ASP A 186 -9.47 18.00 1.27
CA ASP A 186 -10.16 16.77 1.66
C ASP A 186 -9.24 15.75 2.34
N TYR A 187 -7.94 16.04 2.42
CA TYR A 187 -6.91 15.16 2.99
C TYR A 187 -7.31 14.57 4.34
N ARG A 188 -7.81 15.40 5.27
CA ARG A 188 -8.20 14.94 6.61
C ARG A 188 -9.37 13.98 6.57
N GLY A 189 -10.38 14.27 5.76
CA GLY A 189 -11.52 13.38 5.56
C GLY A 189 -11.09 12.04 4.96
N LYS A 190 -10.06 12.05 4.10
CA LYS A 190 -9.50 10.82 3.54
C LYS A 190 -8.70 10.00 4.57
N VAL A 191 -7.91 10.64 5.42
CA VAL A 191 -7.23 9.97 6.55
C VAL A 191 -8.27 9.31 7.46
N GLU A 192 -9.34 10.03 7.80
CA GLU A 192 -10.43 9.50 8.61
C GLU A 192 -11.11 8.30 7.92
N SER A 193 -11.45 8.42 6.63
CA SER A 193 -12.03 7.34 5.83
C SER A 193 -11.19 6.05 5.88
N LEU A 194 -9.87 6.16 5.72
CA LEU A 194 -8.95 5.03 5.83
C LEU A 194 -9.01 4.37 7.22
N LEU A 195 -8.88 5.18 8.28
CA LEU A 195 -8.86 4.68 9.66
C LEU A 195 -10.20 4.06 10.07
N VAL A 196 -11.32 4.65 9.65
CA VAL A 196 -12.67 4.10 9.88
C VAL A 196 -12.86 2.78 9.13
N CYS A 197 -12.38 2.67 7.89
CA CYS A 197 -12.42 1.42 7.13
C CYS A 197 -11.67 0.30 7.86
N ILE A 198 -10.46 0.58 8.36
CA ILE A 198 -9.67 -0.37 9.14
C ILE A 198 -10.37 -0.73 10.44
N GLN A 199 -10.89 0.26 11.17
CA GLN A 199 -11.61 0.02 12.43
C GLN A 199 -12.83 -0.89 12.20
N LYS A 200 -13.56 -0.69 11.09
CA LYS A 200 -14.68 -1.54 10.70
C LYS A 200 -14.23 -3.00 10.53
N SER A 201 -13.12 -3.24 9.83
CA SER A 201 -12.55 -4.60 9.69
C SER A 201 -12.25 -5.25 11.03
N VAL A 202 -11.62 -4.51 11.95
CA VAL A 202 -11.27 -5.02 13.29
C VAL A 202 -12.54 -5.36 14.10
N LYS A 203 -13.57 -4.51 14.04
CA LYS A 203 -14.87 -4.79 14.68
C LYS A 203 -15.52 -6.06 14.12
N GLU A 204 -15.53 -6.22 12.80
CA GLU A 204 -16.06 -7.42 12.15
C GLU A 204 -15.28 -8.68 12.52
N MET A 205 -13.95 -8.59 12.64
CA MET A 205 -13.09 -9.68 13.08
C MET A 205 -13.43 -10.14 14.50
N ILE A 206 -13.56 -9.19 15.43
CA ILE A 206 -13.91 -9.47 16.82
C ILE A 206 -15.25 -10.19 16.89
N GLU A 207 -16.27 -9.69 16.17
CA GLU A 207 -17.61 -10.26 16.22
C GLU A 207 -17.65 -11.70 15.65
N ARG A 208 -16.96 -11.95 14.53
CA ARG A 208 -16.85 -13.30 13.96
C ARG A 208 -16.13 -14.27 14.91
N THR A 209 -15.06 -13.80 15.55
CA THR A 209 -14.27 -14.61 16.48
C THR A 209 -15.03 -14.91 17.75
N ARG A 210 -15.79 -13.93 18.26
CA ARG A 210 -16.64 -14.08 19.45
C ARG A 210 -17.65 -15.21 19.29
N ARG A 211 -18.37 -15.26 18.16
CA ARG A 211 -19.32 -16.34 17.87
C ARG A 211 -18.68 -17.73 17.93
N PHE A 212 -17.47 -17.89 17.39
CA PHE A 212 -16.76 -19.16 17.44
C PHE A 212 -16.25 -19.48 18.85
N ALA A 213 -15.70 -18.49 19.56
CA ALA A 213 -15.20 -18.65 20.92
C ALA A 213 -16.29 -19.02 21.93
N GLU A 214 -17.51 -18.55 21.72
CA GLU A 214 -18.69 -18.85 22.56
C GLU A 214 -19.40 -20.16 22.18
N ALA A 215 -19.00 -20.84 21.10
CA ALA A 215 -19.66 -22.07 20.65
C ALA A 215 -19.29 -23.27 21.53
N ASP A 216 -20.29 -24.02 22.00
CA ASP A 216 -20.07 -25.31 22.65
C ASP A 216 -19.79 -26.39 21.59
N MET A 217 -18.51 -26.51 21.22
CA MET A 217 -18.07 -27.51 20.25
C MET A 217 -18.34 -28.94 20.71
N SER A 218 -18.41 -29.20 22.01
CA SER A 218 -18.68 -30.54 22.56
C SER A 218 -20.10 -31.00 22.21
N SER A 219 -21.05 -30.07 22.19
CA SER A 219 -22.45 -30.34 21.81
C SER A 219 -22.64 -30.65 20.32
N LEU A 220 -21.68 -30.30 19.46
CA LEU A 220 -21.76 -30.46 18.00
C LEU A 220 -21.21 -31.80 17.49
N LEU A 221 -20.57 -32.58 18.36
CA LEU A 221 -19.88 -33.84 18.02
C LEU A 221 -20.63 -35.10 18.45
N ILE A 222 -21.89 -34.95 18.90
CA ILE A 222 -22.78 -36.04 19.35
C ILE A 222 -23.83 -36.32 18.28
#